data_AF-A0A7C4Y868-F1
#
_entry.id   AF-A0A7C4Y868-F1
#
_cell.length_a   1.000
_cell.length_b   1.000
_cell.length_c   1.000
_cell.angle_alpha   90.00
_cell.angle_beta   90.00
_cell.angle_gamma   90.00
#
_symmetry.space_group_name_H-M   'P 1'
#
loop_
_entity.id
_entity.type
_entity.pdbx_description
1 polymer ?
#
loop_
_entity_poly.entity_id
_entity_poly.type
_entity_poly.pdbx_seq_one_letter_code
_entity_poly.pdbx_strand_id
1 'polypeptide(L)'
;MKNFKILATQLPALGGGIGHPIPSKFIIKFLFSDFSSPVDSMKLLIYPATNHGHYGANLNPIVIDPIQGSNVPLQAEFSLGNLEIKTLQLIKQQPPLQYFFHHLILTPKIATIPQDVNPHLVFGVKAYDSNGIEIESDGIIILAIGDSNPSPPKTPEP
;
A
#
# COMPACT_ATOMS: atom_id res chain seq x y z
N MET A 1 1.70 13.95 8.33
CA MET A 1 1.99 12.69 7.62
C MET A 1 2.95 12.94 6.46
N LYS A 2 3.50 11.89 5.83
CA LYS A 2 4.41 12.00 4.69
C LYS A 2 3.81 11.38 3.43
N ASN A 3 4.28 11.81 2.26
CA ASN A 3 4.01 11.12 0.99
C ASN A 3 4.95 9.92 0.84
N PHE A 4 4.53 8.94 0.04
CA PHE A 4 5.34 7.76 -0.27
C PHE A 4 5.44 7.53 -1.77
N LYS A 5 6.58 7.01 -2.22
CA LYS A 5 6.83 6.63 -3.61
C LYS A 5 7.06 5.14 -3.70
N ILE A 6 6.27 4.45 -4.52
CA ILE A 6 6.42 3.02 -4.78
C ILE A 6 6.84 2.86 -6.23
N LEU A 7 8.00 2.27 -6.48
CA LEU A 7 8.44 1.90 -7.82
C LEU A 7 7.80 0.57 -8.22
N ALA A 8 7.43 0.43 -9.49
CA ALA A 8 6.93 -0.85 -10.02
C ALA A 8 7.95 -2.00 -9.81
N THR A 9 9.25 -1.68 -9.87
CA THR A 9 10.36 -2.64 -9.66
C THR A 9 10.50 -3.10 -8.22
N GLN A 10 9.91 -2.40 -7.24
CA GLN A 10 9.87 -2.86 -5.85
C GLN A 10 8.76 -3.89 -5.63
N LEU A 11 7.78 -3.98 -6.54
CA LEU A 11 6.68 -4.94 -6.44
C LEU A 11 7.06 -6.28 -7.07
N PRO A 12 6.43 -7.40 -6.64
CA PRO A 12 6.71 -8.72 -7.19
C PRO A 12 6.41 -8.81 -8.69
N ALA A 13 7.14 -9.66 -9.40
CA ALA A 13 6.85 -9.92 -10.81
C ALA A 13 5.45 -10.52 -11.00
N LEU A 14 4.77 -10.13 -12.09
CA LEU A 14 3.43 -10.60 -12.45
C LEU A 14 3.45 -11.86 -13.32
N GLY A 15 4.64 -12.42 -13.59
CA GLY A 15 4.81 -13.71 -14.26
C GLY A 15 4.90 -14.82 -13.21
N GLY A 16 3.75 -15.28 -12.73
CA GLY A 16 3.68 -16.29 -11.67
C GLY A 16 4.43 -17.58 -12.04
N GLY A 17 5.29 -18.04 -11.14
CA GLY A 17 5.94 -19.36 -11.21
C GLY A 17 5.30 -20.34 -10.23
N ILE A 18 5.59 -21.64 -10.37
CA ILE A 18 5.23 -22.63 -9.36
C ILE A 18 5.89 -22.20 -8.03
N GLY A 19 5.09 -21.81 -7.03
CA GLY A 19 5.54 -21.30 -5.73
C GLY A 19 5.44 -19.78 -5.53
N HIS A 20 5.26 -19.00 -6.59
CA HIS A 20 5.10 -17.54 -6.51
C HIS A 20 3.86 -17.07 -7.29
N PRO A 21 2.65 -17.31 -6.75
CA PRO A 21 1.43 -16.83 -7.38
C PRO A 21 1.39 -15.30 -7.40
N ILE A 22 0.77 -14.74 -8.44
CA ILE A 22 0.54 -13.31 -8.55
C ILE A 22 -0.33 -12.86 -7.36
N PRO A 23 0.07 -11.84 -6.60
CA PRO A 23 -0.76 -11.32 -5.51
C PRO A 23 -2.06 -10.76 -6.08
N SER A 24 -3.19 -11.02 -5.43
CA SER A 24 -4.49 -10.43 -5.82
C SER A 24 -4.64 -9.01 -5.27
N LYS A 25 -3.88 -8.68 -4.22
CA LYS A 25 -3.89 -7.39 -3.53
C LYS A 25 -2.55 -7.14 -2.82
N PHE A 26 -2.35 -5.90 -2.41
CA PHE A 26 -1.30 -5.50 -1.49
C PHE A 26 -1.90 -4.85 -0.26
N ILE A 27 -1.48 -5.31 0.92
CA ILE A 27 -1.85 -4.73 2.22
C ILE A 27 -0.75 -3.77 2.65
N ILE A 28 -1.12 -2.57 3.02
CA ILE A 28 -0.25 -1.47 3.44
C ILE A 28 -0.43 -1.28 4.95
N LYS A 29 0.68 -1.31 5.68
CA LYS A 29 0.77 -1.02 7.12
C LYS A 29 1.79 0.07 7.39
N PHE A 30 1.67 0.72 8.54
CA PHE A 30 2.68 1.64 9.03
C PHE A 30 3.62 0.93 9.99
N LEU A 31 4.90 1.24 9.90
CA LEU A 31 5.90 0.93 10.91
C LEU A 31 6.43 2.23 11.48
N PHE A 32 6.42 2.37 12.80
CA PHE A 32 7.00 3.49 13.51
C PHE A 32 8.17 2.98 14.33
N SER A 33 9.39 3.44 14.03
CA SER A 33 10.56 3.05 14.81
C SER A 33 10.77 3.91 16.07
N ASP A 34 10.10 5.06 16.13
CA ASP A 34 10.12 5.97 17.27
C ASP A 34 8.74 6.64 17.44
N PHE A 35 8.05 6.30 18.52
CA PHE A 35 6.73 6.82 18.84
C PHE A 35 6.75 8.26 19.37
N SER A 36 7.92 8.79 19.76
CA SER A 36 8.07 10.18 20.18
C SER A 36 8.14 11.14 18.99
N SER A 37 8.65 10.69 17.83
CA SER A 37 8.55 11.37 16.54
C SER A 37 8.00 10.43 15.47
N PRO A 38 6.70 10.08 15.54
CA PRO A 38 6.11 9.06 14.66
C PRO A 38 6.14 9.51 13.21
N VAL A 39 5.98 10.80 12.92
CA VAL A 39 5.96 11.31 11.53
C VAL A 39 7.30 11.14 10.83
N ASP A 40 8.41 11.31 11.55
CA ASP A 40 9.76 11.22 10.97
C ASP A 40 10.34 9.80 11.02
N SER A 41 9.79 8.94 11.88
CA SER A 41 10.17 7.53 12.01
C SER A 41 9.28 6.55 11.22
N MET A 42 8.25 7.08 10.54
CA MET A 42 7.25 6.30 9.83
C MET A 42 7.79 5.70 8.53
N LYS A 43 7.49 4.42 8.31
CA LYS A 43 7.66 3.70 7.04
C LYS A 43 6.35 3.05 6.61
N LEU A 44 6.18 2.85 5.30
CA LEU A 44 5.13 1.96 4.79
C LEU A 44 5.68 0.55 4.58
N LEU A 45 4.95 -0.44 5.08
CA LEU A 45 5.17 -1.85 4.81
C LEU A 45 4.11 -2.33 3.83
N ILE A 46 4.54 -2.92 2.72
CA ILE A 46 3.65 -3.48 1.70
C ILE A 46 3.77 -5.00 1.71
N TYR A 47 2.66 -5.67 1.95
CA TYR A 47 2.53 -7.11 1.98
C TYR A 47 1.74 -7.58 0.74
N PRO A 48 2.39 -8.22 -0.24
CA PRO A 48 1.68 -8.93 -1.30
C PRO A 48 0.83 -10.05 -0.70
N ALA A 49 -0.42 -10.18 -1.13
CA ALA A 49 -1.33 -11.19 -0.60
C ALA A 49 -2.29 -11.71 -1.68
N THR A 50 -2.67 -12.99 -1.57
CA THR A 50 -3.74 -13.60 -2.40
C THR A 50 -5.11 -13.48 -1.76
N ASN A 51 -5.16 -13.37 -0.43
CA ASN A 51 -6.36 -13.12 0.37
C ASN A 51 -5.99 -12.50 1.73
N HIS A 52 -6.99 -12.05 2.49
CA HIS A 52 -6.81 -11.44 3.82
C HIS A 52 -6.19 -12.38 4.86
N GLY A 53 -6.40 -13.69 4.79
CA GLY A 53 -5.90 -14.64 5.79
C GLY A 53 -4.43 -15.06 5.62
N HIS A 54 -3.78 -14.69 4.51
CA HIS A 54 -2.46 -15.21 4.13
C HIS A 54 -1.46 -14.11 3.71
N TYR A 55 -1.66 -12.86 4.12
CA TYR A 55 -0.69 -11.80 3.80
C TYR A 55 0.65 -12.06 4.51
N GLY A 56 1.78 -11.96 3.81
CA GLY A 56 3.09 -12.23 4.42
C GLY A 56 3.38 -13.71 4.71
N ALA A 57 2.50 -14.66 4.36
CA ALA A 57 2.71 -16.10 4.58
C ALA A 57 3.97 -16.65 3.87
N ASN A 58 4.52 -15.94 2.87
CA ASN A 58 5.67 -16.39 2.10
C ASN A 58 6.65 -15.29 1.68
N LEU A 59 6.50 -14.03 2.15
CA LEU A 59 7.29 -12.90 1.64
C LEU A 59 7.61 -11.86 2.72
N ASN A 60 8.87 -11.43 2.76
CA ASN A 60 9.28 -10.24 3.51
C ASN A 60 8.49 -9.02 2.99
N PRO A 61 8.04 -8.11 3.87
CA PRO A 61 7.37 -6.89 3.42
C PRO A 61 8.32 -6.04 2.58
N ILE A 62 7.76 -5.37 1.57
CA ILE A 62 8.47 -4.32 0.87
C ILE A 62 8.41 -3.09 1.76
N VAL A 63 9.58 -2.61 2.20
CA VAL A 63 9.72 -1.43 3.05
C VAL A 63 9.86 -0.20 2.17
N ILE A 64 9.00 0.78 2.37
CA ILE A 64 8.99 2.04 1.63
C ILE A 64 9.24 3.20 2.61
N ASP A 65 10.33 3.91 2.38
CA ASP A 65 10.65 5.12 3.11
C ASP A 65 9.80 6.32 2.63
N PRO A 66 9.50 7.28 3.51
CA PRO A 66 8.77 8.47 3.14
C PRO A 66 9.60 9.35 2.20
N ILE A 67 8.91 10.09 1.33
CA ILE A 67 9.56 11.09 0.48
C ILE A 67 10.11 12.20 1.38
N GLN A 68 11.41 12.46 1.28
CA GLN A 68 12.08 13.52 2.05
C GLN A 68 11.45 14.89 1.76
N GLY A 69 11.25 15.69 2.83
CA GLY A 69 10.60 17.00 2.74
C GLY A 69 9.08 16.98 2.46
N SER A 70 8.45 15.82 2.31
CA SER A 70 7.00 15.74 2.09
C SER A 70 6.23 15.83 3.42
N ASN A 71 5.79 17.01 3.81
CA ASN A 71 4.93 17.18 4.98
C ASN A 71 3.49 17.45 4.54
N VAL A 72 2.60 16.49 4.80
CA VAL A 72 1.16 16.63 4.56
C VAL A 72 0.46 16.90 5.90
N PRO A 73 -0.11 18.10 6.10
CA PRO A 73 -0.90 18.40 7.28
C PRO A 73 -2.23 17.64 7.23
N LEU A 74 -2.53 16.90 8.30
CA LEU A 74 -3.84 16.28 8.52
C LEU A 74 -4.51 17.03 9.67
N GLN A 75 -5.68 17.62 9.42
CA GLN A 75 -6.33 18.57 10.35
C GLN A 75 -7.42 17.96 11.24
N ALA A 76 -7.59 16.64 11.24
CA ALA A 76 -8.57 15.95 12.08
C ALA A 76 -7.96 14.68 12.68
N GLU A 77 -8.53 14.23 13.80
CA GLU A 77 -8.25 12.90 14.35
C GLU A 77 -8.73 11.82 13.36
N PHE A 78 -8.00 10.72 13.31
CA PHE A 78 -8.30 9.62 12.39
C PHE A 78 -7.92 8.28 13.01
N SER A 79 -8.62 7.24 12.58
CA SER A 79 -8.26 5.86 12.84
C SER A 79 -7.17 5.40 11.87
N LEU A 80 -6.18 4.69 12.40
CA LEU A 80 -5.21 3.94 11.61
C LEU A 80 -5.74 2.52 11.40
N GLY A 81 -6.14 2.21 10.17
CA GLY A 81 -6.50 0.86 9.74
C GLY A 81 -5.44 0.25 8.82
N ASN A 82 -5.60 -1.03 8.50
CA ASN A 82 -4.90 -1.60 7.35
C ASN A 82 -5.45 -0.99 6.07
N LEU A 83 -4.58 -0.84 5.09
CA LEU A 83 -4.91 -0.20 3.83
C LEU A 83 -4.71 -1.20 2.69
N GLU A 84 -5.61 -1.25 1.71
CA GLU A 84 -5.47 -2.20 0.59
C GLU A 84 -5.54 -1.56 -0.77
N ILE A 85 -4.73 -2.11 -1.67
CA ILE A 85 -4.79 -1.84 -3.11
C ILE A 85 -4.94 -3.17 -3.85
N LYS A 86 -5.92 -3.24 -4.77
CA LYS A 86 -6.13 -4.46 -5.57
C LYS A 86 -5.12 -4.51 -6.71
N THR A 87 -4.48 -5.65 -6.94
CA THR A 87 -3.50 -5.80 -8.02
C THR A 87 -4.11 -5.53 -9.39
N LEU A 88 -5.38 -5.88 -9.61
CA LEU A 88 -6.08 -5.59 -10.86
C LEU A 88 -6.16 -4.09 -11.18
N GLN A 89 -6.09 -3.21 -10.18
CA GLN A 89 -6.06 -1.75 -10.36
C GLN A 89 -4.66 -1.23 -10.68
N LEU A 90 -3.65 -2.10 -10.79
CA LEU A 90 -2.25 -1.76 -10.98
C LEU A 90 -1.64 -2.28 -12.28
N ILE A 91 -2.35 -3.15 -13.00
CA ILE A 91 -1.78 -3.93 -14.11
C ILE A 91 -2.51 -3.70 -15.44
N LYS A 92 -1.78 -3.86 -16.55
CA LYS A 92 -2.38 -4.01 -17.88
C LYS A 92 -2.87 -5.45 -18.04
N GLN A 93 -4.15 -5.64 -18.40
CA GLN A 93 -4.79 -6.95 -18.55
C GLN A 93 -4.45 -7.64 -19.90
N GLN A 94 -3.22 -7.48 -20.39
CA GLN A 94 -2.76 -8.08 -21.64
C GLN A 94 -1.47 -8.86 -21.37
N PRO A 95 -1.29 -10.08 -21.92
CA PRO A 95 -0.03 -10.80 -21.82
C PRO A 95 1.11 -10.07 -22.57
N PRO A 96 2.33 -10.00 -22.00
CA PRO A 96 2.69 -10.38 -20.63
C PRO A 96 2.11 -9.38 -19.60
N LEU A 97 1.62 -9.89 -18.46
CA LEU A 97 1.11 -9.04 -17.40
C LEU A 97 2.22 -8.12 -16.89
N GLN A 98 1.92 -6.83 -16.84
CA GLN A 98 2.84 -5.78 -16.43
C GLN A 98 2.13 -4.69 -15.64
N TYR A 99 2.83 -4.09 -14.69
CA TYR A 99 2.38 -2.85 -14.06
C TYR A 99 2.26 -1.76 -15.14
N PHE A 100 1.17 -0.99 -15.12
CA PHE A 100 0.98 0.06 -16.13
C PHE A 100 1.76 1.35 -15.84
N PHE A 101 2.39 1.43 -14.66
CA PHE A 101 3.09 2.60 -14.16
C PHE A 101 4.58 2.29 -13.98
N HIS A 102 5.39 3.34 -13.95
CA HIS A 102 6.77 3.27 -13.47
C HIS A 102 6.83 3.47 -11.96
N HIS A 103 6.08 4.45 -11.43
CA HIS A 103 5.93 4.64 -10.00
C HIS A 103 4.54 5.15 -9.59
N LEU A 104 4.20 4.94 -8.33
CA LEU A 104 3.03 5.50 -7.66
C LEU A 104 3.48 6.53 -6.63
N ILE A 105 2.70 7.61 -6.49
CA ILE A 105 2.79 8.54 -5.36
C ILE A 105 1.53 8.38 -4.52
N LEU A 106 1.73 8.03 -3.25
CA LEU A 106 0.69 7.88 -2.24
C LEU A 106 0.68 9.14 -1.39
N THR A 107 -0.42 9.88 -1.45
CA THR A 107 -0.65 11.10 -0.66
C THR A 107 -1.68 10.83 0.42
N PRO A 108 -1.34 10.95 1.72
CA PRO A 108 -2.27 10.68 2.80
C PRO A 108 -3.41 11.69 2.79
N LYS A 109 -4.63 11.21 3.00
CA LYS A 109 -5.86 12.00 3.08
C LYS A 109 -6.75 11.44 4.17
N ILE A 110 -7.65 12.27 4.69
CA ILE A 110 -8.70 11.82 5.61
C ILE A 110 -9.97 11.60 4.78
N ALA A 111 -10.62 10.46 4.96
CA ALA A 111 -11.92 10.18 4.38
C ALA A 111 -12.86 9.56 5.42
N THR A 112 -14.12 9.97 5.39
CA THR A 112 -15.21 9.26 6.06
C THR A 112 -15.66 8.11 5.19
N ILE A 113 -15.73 6.91 5.76
CA ILE A 113 -16.23 5.72 5.08
C ILE A 113 -17.71 5.60 5.44
N PRO A 114 -18.64 5.40 4.49
CA PRO A 114 -20.08 5.42 4.78
C PRO A 114 -20.57 4.47 5.90
N GLN A 115 -19.77 3.45 6.23
CA GLN A 115 -20.07 2.43 7.24
C GLN A 115 -19.37 2.67 8.59
N ASP A 116 -18.55 3.72 8.73
CA ASP A 116 -17.85 4.08 9.96
C ASP A 116 -17.96 5.58 10.24
N VAL A 117 -18.35 5.91 11.47
CA VAL A 117 -18.50 7.29 11.95
C VAL A 117 -17.15 7.97 12.14
N ASN A 118 -16.07 7.21 12.33
CA ASN A 118 -14.74 7.76 12.53
C ASN A 118 -14.08 8.07 11.18
N PRO A 119 -13.40 9.22 11.04
CA PRO A 119 -12.56 9.47 9.89
C PRO A 119 -11.40 8.46 9.84
N HIS A 120 -11.09 7.98 8.65
CA HIS A 120 -9.97 7.05 8.41
C HIS A 120 -8.88 7.72 7.62
N LEU A 121 -7.63 7.33 7.91
CA LEU A 121 -6.52 7.62 7.02
C LEU A 121 -6.66 6.78 5.75
N VAL A 122 -6.68 7.42 4.60
CA VAL A 122 -6.63 6.80 3.28
C VAL A 122 -5.48 7.39 2.46
N PHE A 123 -5.18 6.81 1.30
CA PHE A 123 -4.23 7.39 0.36
C PHE A 123 -4.92 7.74 -0.95
N GLY A 124 -4.75 8.98 -1.39
CA GLY A 124 -4.89 9.31 -2.80
C GLY A 124 -3.67 8.76 -3.54
N VAL A 125 -3.91 8.02 -4.61
CA VAL A 125 -2.84 7.43 -5.42
C VAL A 125 -2.79 8.08 -6.79
N LYS A 126 -1.59 8.49 -7.18
CA LYS A 126 -1.29 8.96 -8.53
C LYS A 126 -0.27 8.05 -9.17
N ALA A 127 -0.53 7.60 -10.39
CA ALA A 127 0.39 6.79 -11.17
C ALA A 127 1.19 7.66 -12.14
N TYR A 128 2.46 7.33 -12.35
CA TYR A 128 3.36 8.06 -13.24
C TYR A 128 4.13 7.10 -14.14
N ASP A 129 4.34 7.51 -15.40
CA ASP A 129 5.19 6.79 -16.34
C ASP A 129 6.68 7.04 -16.07
N SER A 130 7.55 6.49 -16.92
CA SER A 130 9.01 6.66 -16.81
C SER A 130 9.49 8.08 -17.05
N ASN A 131 8.67 8.91 -17.72
CA ASN A 131 8.96 10.31 -18.02
C ASN A 131 8.43 11.26 -16.93
N GLY A 132 7.76 10.74 -15.90
CA GLY A 132 7.16 11.53 -14.83
C GLY A 132 5.82 12.18 -15.22
N ILE A 133 5.18 11.71 -16.30
CA ILE A 133 3.85 12.15 -16.68
C ILE A 133 2.82 11.36 -15.88
N GLU A 134 1.89 12.07 -15.25
CA GLU A 134 0.77 11.48 -14.53
C GLU A 134 -0.10 10.69 -15.52
N ILE A 135 -0.30 9.42 -15.23
CA ILE A 135 -1.21 8.54 -15.96
C ILE A 135 -2.54 8.64 -15.21
N GLU A 136 -3.62 8.99 -15.91
CA GLU A 136 -4.97 9.09 -15.33
C GLU A 136 -5.27 7.82 -14.50
N SER A 137 -5.33 7.98 -13.18
CA SER A 137 -5.40 6.88 -12.22
C SER A 137 -6.66 6.95 -11.35
N ASP A 138 -7.70 7.61 -11.86
CA ASP A 138 -9.02 7.77 -11.27
C ASP A 138 -9.67 6.39 -11.09
N GLY A 139 -9.30 5.68 -10.03
CA GLY A 139 -9.72 4.31 -9.82
C GLY A 139 -8.81 3.49 -8.90
N ILE A 140 -7.58 3.94 -8.61
CA ILE A 140 -6.79 3.36 -7.54
C ILE A 140 -7.31 3.90 -6.21
N ILE A 141 -8.07 3.06 -5.50
CA ILE A 141 -8.60 3.39 -4.18
C ILE A 141 -7.85 2.56 -3.16
N ILE A 142 -7.23 3.23 -2.20
CA ILE A 142 -6.68 2.59 -1.00
C ILE A 142 -7.69 2.78 0.13
N LEU A 143 -8.43 1.71 0.44
CA LEU A 143 -9.46 1.72 1.47
C LEU A 143 -8.88 1.26 2.80
N ALA A 144 -9.28 1.95 3.88
CA ALA A 144 -9.10 1.41 5.22
C ALA A 144 -10.04 0.22 5.41
N ILE A 145 -9.49 -0.86 5.94
CA ILE A 145 -10.26 -2.07 6.25
C ILE A 145 -10.42 -2.11 7.75
N GLY A 146 -11.65 -2.22 8.22
CA GLY A 146 -12.00 -2.40 9.63
C GLY A 146 -11.56 -3.74 10.23
N ASP A 147 -10.56 -4.39 9.63
CA ASP A 147 -9.92 -5.56 10.20
C ASP A 147 -9.00 -5.10 11.34
N SER A 148 -9.54 -5.20 12.56
CA SER A 148 -8.85 -4.93 13.81
C SER A 148 -7.91 -6.05 14.25
N ASN A 149 -7.81 -7.16 13.48
CA ASN A 149 -6.85 -8.25 13.70
C ASN A 149 -5.78 -8.31 12.59
N PRO A 150 -4.88 -7.31 12.52
CA PRO A 150 -3.73 -7.32 11.63
C PRO A 150 -2.60 -8.23 12.14
N SER A 151 -2.83 -9.53 12.33
CA SER A 151 -1.73 -10.47 12.57
C SER A 151 -1.04 -10.90 11.27
N PRO A 152 0.29 -10.67 11.07
CA PRO A 152 0.99 -11.53 10.13
C PRO A 152 0.69 -12.99 10.51
N PRO A 153 0.54 -13.92 9.55
CA PRO A 153 0.39 -15.32 9.89
C PRO A 153 1.55 -15.71 10.80
N LYS A 154 1.26 -16.56 11.80
CA LYS A 154 2.30 -17.19 12.62
C LYS A 154 3.43 -17.62 11.68
N THR A 155 4.65 -17.22 11.99
CA THR A 155 5.86 -17.80 11.38
C THR A 155 5.67 -19.33 11.39
N PRO A 156 5.92 -20.04 10.28
CA PRO A 156 5.87 -21.51 10.30
C PRO A 156 6.72 -21.98 11.48
N GLU A 157 6.15 -22.81 12.35
CA GLU A 157 6.93 -23.43 13.41
C GLU A 157 8.04 -24.27 12.73
N PRO A 158 9.30 -24.17 13.22
CA PRO A 158 10.44 -24.88 12.64
C PRO A 158 10.27 -26.41 12.70
#